data_AF-A0A3B0BBD2-F1
#
_entry.id   AF-A0A3B0BBD2-F1
#
_cell.length_a   1.000
_cell.length_b   1.000
_cell.length_c   1.000
_cell.angle_alpha   90.00
_cell.angle_beta   90.00
_cell.angle_gamma   90.00
#
_symmetry.space_group_name_H-M   'P 1'
#
loop_
_entity.id
_entity.type
_entity.pdbx_description
1 polymer ?
#
loop_
_entity_poly.entity_id
_entity_poly.type
_entity_poly.pdbx_seq_one_letter_code
_entity_poly.pdbx_strand_id
1 'polypeptide(L)'
;MSARTATAAVVLLAALALTGCAESATDAGDERTAPAVAESGQPETRDTETPVPVVAETDGPETSDEEQQTAFIKEVRSRLAKIRTQIPDITDEQLISLAHKACDALAPNLTGEDLSLVEGETRTNGHFMDSSAIIVAARLTMCPIEN
;
A
#
# COMPACT_ATOMS: atom_id res chain seq x y z
N MET A 1 -12.17 -52.95 16.90
CA MET A 1 -10.74 -53.31 16.85
C MET A 1 -9.97 -52.10 16.40
N SER A 2 -9.01 -51.70 17.23
CA SER A 2 -8.18 -50.50 17.14
C SER A 2 -7.19 -50.53 15.97
N ALA A 3 -6.83 -49.36 15.46
CA ALA A 3 -5.44 -49.03 15.18
C ALA A 3 -5.25 -47.50 15.25
N ARG A 4 -4.42 -47.08 16.21
CA ARG A 4 -3.86 -45.73 16.38
C ARG A 4 -2.49 -45.69 15.70
N THR A 5 -2.16 -44.59 15.04
CA THR A 5 -0.77 -44.23 14.66
C THR A 5 -0.74 -42.72 14.38
N ALA A 6 -0.38 -41.84 15.33
CA ALA A 6 0.96 -41.50 15.87
C ALA A 6 1.73 -40.45 15.01
N THR A 7 1.55 -39.18 15.40
CA THR A 7 2.54 -38.09 15.62
C THR A 7 3.82 -37.99 14.79
N ALA A 8 4.03 -36.79 14.20
CA ALA A 8 5.33 -36.11 14.17
C ALA A 8 5.11 -34.58 14.25
N ALA A 9 5.24 -34.02 15.46
CA ALA A 9 5.25 -32.58 15.68
C ALA A 9 6.70 -32.08 15.63
N VAL A 10 6.99 -31.20 14.67
CA VAL A 10 8.27 -30.50 14.54
C VAL A 10 8.20 -29.26 15.44
N VAL A 11 8.92 -29.27 16.56
CA VAL A 11 9.09 -28.08 17.41
C VAL A 11 10.40 -27.40 17.02
N LEU A 12 10.29 -26.30 16.27
CA LEU A 12 11.39 -25.39 15.98
C LEU A 12 11.71 -24.56 17.24
N LEU A 13 12.92 -24.74 17.78
CA LEU A 13 13.45 -23.90 18.86
C LEU A 13 14.00 -22.60 18.27
N ALA A 14 13.30 -21.50 18.54
CA ALA A 14 13.75 -20.14 18.33
C ALA A 14 14.88 -19.80 19.32
N ALA A 15 16.07 -19.48 18.81
CA ALA A 15 17.14 -18.87 19.58
C ALA A 15 17.20 -17.37 19.24
N LEU A 16 16.48 -16.58 20.03
CA LEU A 16 16.72 -15.15 20.20
C LEU A 16 17.92 -14.96 21.14
N ALA A 17 19.02 -14.41 20.65
CA ALA A 17 20.08 -13.87 21.48
C ALA A 17 20.52 -12.51 20.94
N LEU A 18 20.08 -11.48 21.65
CA LEU A 18 20.48 -10.08 21.55
C LEU A 18 22.00 -9.95 21.73
N THR A 19 22.67 -9.27 20.80
CA THR A 19 23.95 -8.61 21.08
C THR A 19 23.79 -7.12 20.82
N GLY A 20 23.39 -6.42 21.90
CA GLY A 20 23.51 -4.98 22.00
C GLY A 20 24.86 -4.58 22.61
N CYS A 21 25.16 -3.29 22.43
CA CYS A 21 26.19 -2.48 23.10
C CYS A 21 27.65 -2.63 22.63
N ALA A 22 28.10 -1.66 21.84
CA ALA A 22 29.38 -0.99 22.09
C ALA A 22 29.24 0.50 21.73
N GLU A 23 28.97 1.28 22.76
CA GLU A 23 29.18 2.71 22.84
C GLU A 23 30.69 3.00 22.69
N SER A 24 31.07 3.99 21.88
CA SER A 24 32.44 4.50 21.84
C SER A 24 32.44 5.99 21.46
N ALA A 25 32.44 6.79 22.52
CA ALA A 25 33.24 7.98 22.77
C ALA A 25 33.61 8.93 21.61
N THR A 26 33.11 10.15 21.76
CA THR A 26 33.71 11.44 21.41
C THR A 26 35.24 11.49 21.55
N ASP A 27 35.93 11.98 20.51
CA ASP A 27 37.18 12.75 20.64
C ASP A 27 37.28 13.81 19.53
N ALA A 28 38.15 14.78 19.74
CA ALA A 28 37.98 16.19 19.47
C ALA A 28 38.68 16.70 18.20
N GLY A 29 38.17 17.83 17.70
CA GLY A 29 38.98 18.96 17.20
C GLY A 29 39.64 18.82 15.82
N ASP A 30 39.22 19.66 14.88
CA ASP A 30 40.18 20.38 14.03
C ASP A 30 39.57 21.69 13.53
N GLU A 31 40.09 22.81 14.05
CA GLU A 31 39.87 24.15 13.53
C GLU A 31 40.88 24.42 12.40
N ARG A 32 40.45 24.48 11.13
CA ARG A 32 40.95 25.52 10.21
C ARG A 32 40.31 25.55 8.81
N THR A 33 40.05 26.81 8.43
CA THR A 33 40.13 27.39 7.06
C THR A 33 38.78 27.60 6.36
N ALA A 34 38.28 28.82 6.55
CA ALA A 34 37.28 29.46 5.71
C ALA A 34 37.84 29.76 4.30
N PRO A 35 36.99 29.70 3.26
CA PRO A 35 37.14 30.57 2.11
C PRO A 35 36.18 31.76 2.24
N ALA A 36 36.76 32.96 2.35
CA ALA A 36 36.07 34.19 2.00
C ALA A 36 36.07 34.31 0.47
N VAL A 37 34.90 34.33 -0.16
CA VAL A 37 34.72 34.92 -1.48
C VAL A 37 33.49 35.82 -1.45
N ALA A 38 33.75 37.05 -1.85
CA ALA A 38 32.88 38.19 -1.76
C ALA A 38 31.68 38.11 -2.71
N GLU A 39 30.61 38.73 -2.21
CA GLU A 39 29.45 39.28 -2.88
C GLU A 39 29.79 39.97 -4.23
N SER A 40 29.06 39.61 -5.28
CA SER A 40 28.81 40.47 -6.45
C SER A 40 27.47 40.05 -7.03
N GLY A 41 26.55 41.00 -7.04
CA GLY A 41 25.12 40.74 -7.01
C GLY A 41 24.44 40.46 -8.34
N GLN A 42 23.16 40.12 -8.22
CA GLN A 42 22.12 40.57 -9.13
C GLN A 42 20.77 40.53 -8.37
N PRO A 43 19.98 41.61 -8.36
CA PRO A 43 18.66 41.61 -7.75
C PRO A 43 17.68 41.01 -8.78
N GLU A 44 17.46 39.71 -8.73
CA GLU A 44 16.31 39.12 -9.42
C GLU A 44 15.21 38.92 -8.38
N THR A 45 14.24 39.81 -8.49
CA THR A 45 12.89 39.75 -7.93
C THR A 45 12.50 38.34 -7.50
N ARG A 46 12.62 38.08 -6.20
CA ARG A 46 11.93 36.97 -5.56
C ARG A 46 10.46 37.40 -5.54
N ASP A 47 9.72 37.03 -6.58
CA ASP A 47 8.27 37.04 -6.56
C ASP A 47 7.85 36.45 -5.23
N THR A 48 7.37 37.32 -4.35
CA THR A 48 6.73 36.91 -3.12
C THR A 48 5.37 36.43 -3.55
N GLU A 49 5.32 35.22 -4.11
CA GLU A 49 4.09 34.49 -4.26
C GLU A 49 3.55 34.31 -2.84
N THR A 50 2.62 35.20 -2.49
CA THR A 50 1.82 35.04 -1.28
C THR A 50 1.15 33.68 -1.44
N PRO A 51 1.42 32.70 -0.55
CA PRO A 51 0.79 31.40 -0.69
C PRO A 51 -0.72 31.64 -0.65
N VAL A 52 -1.37 31.42 -1.78
CA VAL A 52 -2.83 31.42 -1.85
C VAL A 52 -3.26 30.35 -0.85
N PRO A 53 -4.09 30.68 0.16
CA PRO A 53 -4.55 29.66 1.09
C PRO A 53 -5.22 28.57 0.27
N VAL A 54 -4.72 27.34 0.38
CA VAL A 54 -5.34 26.15 -0.20
C VAL A 54 -6.75 26.09 0.38
N VAL A 55 -7.73 26.52 -0.41
CA VAL A 55 -9.14 26.38 -0.05
C VAL A 55 -9.37 24.89 -0.03
N ALA A 56 -9.73 24.35 1.14
CA ALA A 56 -10.14 22.97 1.27
C ALA A 56 -11.21 22.69 0.21
N GLU A 57 -10.94 21.73 -0.67
CA GLU A 57 -11.94 21.26 -1.63
C GLU A 57 -13.16 20.84 -0.80
N THR A 58 -14.28 21.51 -1.05
CA THR A 58 -15.56 21.12 -0.45
C THR A 58 -15.84 19.71 -0.94
N ASP A 59 -16.04 18.77 -0.02
CA ASP A 59 -16.42 17.39 -0.32
C ASP A 59 -17.43 17.38 -1.48
N GLY A 60 -17.01 16.79 -2.60
CA GLY A 60 -17.87 16.63 -3.77
C GLY A 60 -19.12 15.85 -3.39
N PRO A 61 -20.17 15.88 -4.23
CA PRO A 61 -21.37 15.10 -3.96
C PRO A 61 -20.98 13.63 -3.71
N GLU A 62 -21.34 13.11 -2.55
CA GLU A 62 -21.15 11.70 -2.21
C GLU A 62 -21.85 10.87 -3.30
N THR A 63 -21.07 10.16 -4.12
CA THR A 63 -21.62 9.21 -5.09
C THR A 63 -22.42 8.14 -4.37
N SER A 64 -23.59 7.80 -4.88
CA SER A 64 -24.41 6.76 -4.25
C SER A 64 -23.70 5.40 -4.27
N ASP A 65 -24.01 4.53 -3.29
CA ASP A 65 -23.41 3.19 -3.20
C ASP A 65 -23.60 2.37 -4.49
N GLU A 66 -24.75 2.51 -5.16
CA GLU A 66 -25.07 1.81 -6.40
C GLU A 66 -24.18 2.29 -7.57
N GLU A 67 -23.90 3.60 -7.64
CA GLU A 67 -22.98 4.16 -8.63
C GLU A 67 -21.54 3.69 -8.38
N GLN A 68 -21.11 3.65 -7.11
CA GLN A 68 -19.79 3.15 -6.72
C GLN A 68 -19.62 1.67 -7.08
N GLN A 69 -20.61 0.82 -6.79
CA GLN A 69 -20.60 -0.60 -7.15
C GLN A 69 -20.59 -0.80 -8.67
N THR A 70 -21.37 -0.02 -9.41
CA THR A 70 -21.40 -0.09 -10.88
C THR A 70 -20.05 0.30 -11.49
N ALA A 71 -19.44 1.39 -10.99
CA ALA A 71 -18.10 1.82 -11.40
C ALA A 71 -17.05 0.76 -11.08
N PHE A 72 -17.11 0.18 -9.88
CA PHE A 72 -16.23 -0.90 -9.45
C PHE A 72 -16.32 -2.12 -10.37
N ILE A 73 -17.52 -2.65 -10.62
CA ILE A 73 -17.71 -3.83 -11.47
C ILE A 73 -17.16 -3.59 -12.88
N LYS A 74 -17.44 -2.42 -13.45
CA LYS A 74 -16.91 -2.06 -14.77
C LYS A 74 -15.37 -2.04 -14.78
N GLU A 75 -14.76 -1.42 -13.77
CA GLU A 75 -13.31 -1.27 -13.69
C GLU A 75 -12.61 -2.61 -13.44
N VAL A 76 -13.08 -3.40 -12.46
CA VAL A 76 -12.45 -4.69 -12.12
C VAL A 76 -12.58 -5.68 -13.28
N ARG A 77 -13.73 -5.74 -13.96
CA ARG A 77 -13.90 -6.61 -15.14
C ARG A 77 -12.99 -6.20 -16.29
N SER A 78 -12.81 -4.89 -16.52
CA SER A 78 -11.87 -4.39 -17.52
C SER A 78 -10.43 -4.81 -17.23
N ARG A 79 -10.03 -4.86 -15.96
CA ARG A 79 -8.70 -5.29 -15.53
C ARG A 79 -8.53 -6.81 -15.63
N LEU A 80 -9.49 -7.58 -15.12
CA LEU A 80 -9.46 -9.04 -15.17
C LEU A 80 -9.44 -9.56 -16.62
N ALA A 81 -10.10 -8.87 -17.55
CA ALA A 81 -10.07 -9.22 -18.97
C ALA A 81 -8.69 -9.07 -19.64
N LYS A 82 -7.77 -8.30 -19.04
CA LYS A 82 -6.42 -8.05 -19.57
C LYS A 82 -5.37 -9.02 -19.02
N ILE A 83 -5.74 -9.87 -18.07
CA ILE A 83 -4.84 -10.81 -17.40
C ILE A 83 -5.35 -12.25 -17.51
N ARG A 84 -4.46 -13.22 -17.28
CA ARG A 84 -4.88 -14.61 -17.10
C ARG A 84 -5.37 -14.80 -15.67
N THR A 85 -6.67 -14.59 -15.48
CA THR A 85 -7.31 -14.67 -14.16
C THR A 85 -7.43 -16.09 -13.62
N GLN A 86 -7.28 -16.26 -12.29
CA GLN A 86 -7.59 -17.50 -11.56
C GLN A 86 -9.06 -17.57 -11.10
N ILE A 87 -9.85 -16.52 -11.35
CA ILE A 87 -11.25 -16.39 -10.91
C ILE A 87 -12.21 -16.13 -12.10
N PRO A 88 -12.21 -16.98 -13.16
CA PRO A 88 -12.96 -16.71 -14.38
C PRO A 88 -14.48 -16.62 -14.18
N ASP A 89 -15.03 -17.38 -13.23
CA ASP A 89 -16.47 -17.50 -13.00
C ASP A 89 -16.95 -16.69 -11.79
N ILE A 90 -16.15 -15.74 -11.30
CA ILE A 90 -16.52 -14.92 -10.15
C ILE A 90 -17.76 -14.08 -10.44
N THR A 91 -18.71 -14.06 -9.50
CA THR A 91 -19.94 -13.25 -9.62
C THR A 91 -19.68 -11.79 -9.21
N ASP A 92 -20.57 -10.89 -9.61
CA ASP A 92 -20.47 -9.47 -9.23
C ASP A 92 -20.61 -9.29 -7.71
N GLU A 93 -21.49 -10.05 -7.06
CA GLU A 93 -21.65 -10.07 -5.60
C GLU A 93 -20.36 -10.50 -4.89
N GLN A 94 -19.67 -11.50 -5.43
CA GLN A 94 -18.38 -11.96 -4.90
C GLN A 94 -17.30 -10.89 -5.10
N LEU A 95 -17.25 -10.24 -6.26
CA LEU A 95 -16.32 -9.15 -6.52
C LEU A 95 -16.53 -7.97 -5.54
N ILE A 96 -17.79 -7.58 -5.31
CA ILE A 96 -18.14 -6.50 -4.36
C ILE A 96 -17.74 -6.90 -2.94
N SER A 97 -17.97 -8.15 -2.54
CA SER A 97 -17.53 -8.64 -1.23
C SER A 97 -16.00 -8.58 -1.08
N LEU A 98 -15.25 -8.94 -2.12
CA LEU A 98 -13.79 -8.81 -2.11
C LEU A 98 -13.34 -7.35 -2.11
N ALA A 99 -14.07 -6.43 -2.75
CA ALA A 99 -13.79 -5.01 -2.71
C ALA A 99 -13.91 -4.43 -1.29
N HIS A 100 -14.98 -4.76 -0.57
CA HIS A 100 -15.13 -4.34 0.83
C HIS A 100 -14.01 -4.90 1.70
N LYS A 101 -13.68 -6.19 1.56
CA LYS A 101 -12.53 -6.79 2.25
C LYS A 101 -11.22 -6.11 1.90
N ALA A 102 -11.06 -5.67 0.65
CA ALA A 102 -9.89 -4.89 0.23
C ALA A 102 -9.85 -3.57 1.00
N CYS A 103 -10.94 -2.79 0.99
CA CYS A 103 -10.98 -1.51 1.70
C CYS A 103 -10.72 -1.67 3.21
N ASP A 104 -11.25 -2.72 3.84
CA ASP A 104 -11.00 -3.02 5.26
C ASP A 104 -9.54 -3.41 5.54
N ALA A 105 -8.90 -4.13 4.61
CA ALA A 105 -7.55 -4.65 4.78
C ALA A 105 -6.46 -3.63 4.44
N LEU A 106 -6.79 -2.56 3.71
CA LEU A 106 -5.87 -1.51 3.31
C LEU A 106 -5.63 -0.52 4.47
N ALA A 107 -4.92 -0.96 5.51
CA ALA A 107 -4.33 -0.04 6.48
C ALA A 107 -3.27 0.86 5.79
N PRO A 108 -2.96 2.06 6.32
CA PRO A 108 -2.01 3.01 5.71
C PRO A 108 -0.58 2.46 5.47
N ASN A 109 -0.23 1.28 6.01
CA ASN A 109 1.09 0.66 5.86
C ASN A 109 1.09 -0.67 5.08
N LEU A 110 -0.04 -1.09 4.49
CA LEU A 110 -0.12 -2.27 3.63
C LEU A 110 -0.09 -1.85 2.16
N THR A 111 0.99 -2.21 1.46
CA THR A 111 1.03 -2.14 0.00
C THR A 111 0.11 -3.23 -0.54
N GLY A 112 -0.86 -2.86 -1.39
CA GLY A 112 -1.83 -3.81 -1.97
C GLY A 112 -1.19 -4.94 -2.80
N GLU A 113 0.12 -4.87 -3.03
CA GLU A 113 0.92 -5.84 -3.77
C GLU A 113 1.15 -7.16 -3.03
N ASP A 114 1.07 -7.13 -1.69
CA ASP A 114 1.27 -8.31 -0.84
C ASP A 114 -0.02 -8.93 -0.30
N LEU A 115 -1.16 -8.28 -0.54
CA LEU A 115 -2.47 -8.72 -0.09
C LEU A 115 -3.09 -9.70 -1.09
N SER A 116 -3.38 -10.92 -0.63
CA SER A 116 -4.21 -11.87 -1.36
C SER A 116 -5.62 -11.89 -0.76
N LEU A 117 -6.60 -11.63 -1.62
CA LEU A 117 -8.04 -11.63 -1.32
C LEU A 117 -8.72 -12.91 -1.81
N VAL A 118 -8.10 -13.59 -2.79
CA VAL A 118 -8.63 -14.79 -3.43
C VAL A 118 -7.97 -16.02 -2.83
N GLU A 119 -8.78 -16.97 -2.35
CA GLU A 119 -8.27 -18.21 -1.79
C GLU A 119 -7.50 -19.04 -2.82
N GLY A 120 -6.30 -19.47 -2.47
CA GLY A 120 -5.45 -20.28 -3.34
C GLY A 120 -4.79 -19.51 -4.48
N GLU A 121 -4.93 -18.18 -4.52
CA GLU A 121 -4.29 -17.36 -5.55
C GLU A 121 -2.76 -17.49 -5.48
N THR A 122 -2.16 -17.70 -6.63
CA THR A 122 -0.70 -17.76 -6.78
C THR A 122 -0.13 -16.45 -7.29
N ARG A 123 1.09 -16.11 -6.84
CA ARG A 123 1.81 -14.94 -7.35
C ARG A 123 2.31 -15.19 -8.76
N THR A 124 2.10 -14.21 -9.64
CA THR A 124 2.71 -14.13 -10.96
C THR A 124 3.63 -12.92 -10.98
N ASN A 125 4.90 -13.11 -11.34
CA ASN A 125 5.92 -12.06 -11.32
C ASN A 125 6.05 -11.31 -9.99
N GLY A 126 5.84 -12.01 -8.87
CA GLY A 126 5.94 -11.41 -7.52
C GLY A 126 4.66 -10.77 -6.98
N HIS A 127 3.55 -10.76 -7.74
CA HIS A 127 2.30 -10.13 -7.32
C HIS A 127 1.09 -11.06 -7.45
N PHE A 128 0.08 -10.83 -6.61
CA PHE A 128 -1.24 -11.44 -6.72
C PHE A 128 -2.05 -10.67 -7.76
N MET A 129 -2.10 -11.17 -9.01
CA MET A 129 -2.63 -10.41 -10.14
C MET A 129 -4.14 -10.14 -10.04
N ASP A 130 -4.90 -11.14 -9.58
CA ASP A 130 -6.35 -11.03 -9.43
C ASP A 130 -6.69 -10.11 -8.25
N SER A 131 -6.02 -10.32 -7.11
CA SER A 131 -6.19 -9.44 -5.94
C SER A 131 -5.75 -8.01 -6.24
N SER A 132 -4.64 -7.80 -6.94
CA SER A 132 -4.18 -6.46 -7.33
C SER A 132 -5.21 -5.76 -8.22
N ALA A 133 -5.82 -6.46 -9.17
CA ALA A 133 -6.89 -5.91 -10.01
C ALA A 133 -8.10 -5.46 -9.17
N ILE A 134 -8.53 -6.29 -8.21
CA ILE A 134 -9.64 -5.98 -7.30
C ILE A 134 -9.30 -4.79 -6.40
N ILE A 135 -8.12 -4.81 -5.76
CA ILE A 135 -7.67 -3.77 -4.83
C ILE A 135 -7.57 -2.42 -5.53
N VAL A 136 -6.98 -2.37 -6.72
CA VAL A 136 -6.85 -1.12 -7.47
C VAL A 136 -8.23 -0.60 -7.90
N ALA A 137 -9.12 -1.47 -8.38
CA ALA A 137 -10.48 -1.07 -8.71
C ALA A 137 -11.22 -0.53 -7.48
N ALA A 138 -11.17 -1.25 -6.35
CA ALA A 138 -11.79 -0.84 -5.10
C ALA A 138 -11.28 0.52 -4.60
N ARG A 139 -9.95 0.76 -4.63
CA ARG A 139 -9.35 2.06 -4.26
C ARG A 139 -9.83 3.23 -5.11
N LEU A 140 -10.11 2.99 -6.38
CA LEU A 140 -10.53 4.04 -7.31
C LEU A 140 -12.02 4.37 -7.21
N THR A 141 -12.85 3.46 -6.67
CA THR A 141 -14.31 3.58 -6.79
C THR A 141 -15.09 3.36 -5.51
N MET A 142 -14.59 2.62 -4.53
CA MET A 142 -15.34 2.17 -3.34
C MET A 142 -14.66 2.46 -2.01
N CYS A 143 -13.32 2.48 -1.96
CA CYS A 143 -12.64 2.71 -0.69
C CYS A 143 -12.69 4.19 -0.31
N PRO A 144 -12.92 4.52 0.97
CA PRO A 144 -12.86 5.90 1.43
C PRO A 144 -11.45 6.46 1.23
N ILE A 145 -11.37 7.74 0.84
CA ILE A 145 -10.10 8.47 0.80
C ILE A 145 -9.80 8.90 2.23
N GLU A 146 -8.94 8.17 2.95
CA GLU A 146 -8.43 8.63 4.23
C GLU A 146 -7.46 9.81 3.98
N ASN A 147 -7.89 11.02 4.36
CA ASN A 147 -7.06 12.24 4.39
C ASN A 147 -6.30 12.36 5.71
#